data_AF-A0A484TJJ6-F1
#
_entry.id   AF-A0A484TJJ6-F1
#
_cell.length_a   1.000
_cell.length_b   1.000
_cell.length_c   1.000
_cell.angle_alpha   90.00
_cell.angle_beta   90.00
_cell.angle_gamma   90.00
#
_symmetry.space_group_name_H-M   'P 1'
#
loop_
_entity.id
_entity.type
_entity.pdbx_description
1 polymer ?
#
loop_
_entity_poly.entity_id
_entity_poly.type
_entity_poly.pdbx_seq_one_letter_code
_entity_poly.pdbx_strand_id
1 'polypeptide(L)'
;MRARLSIPLLASLLLAAPFSHAAEQKKPRPVPSCIGAEVNGYRSMSYDCLGQQMSPNTTPNRPNPAMSSQDVTRRPPNQAGLVTPATTANRMGGNFGNSAFPQRPPAMQGGMPAGVRTPPPVPTAPAR
;
A
#
# COMPACT_ATOMS: atom_id res chain seq x y z
N MET A 1 -41.31 -53.11 33.29
CA MET A 1 -40.81 -52.53 32.02
C MET A 1 -40.56 -51.03 32.22
N ARG A 2 -39.28 -50.65 32.13
CA ARG A 2 -38.72 -49.37 31.64
C ARG A 2 -39.37 -48.06 32.15
N ALA A 3 -38.92 -47.59 33.31
CA ALA A 3 -39.04 -46.19 33.70
C ALA A 3 -38.18 -45.34 32.75
N ARG A 4 -38.83 -44.55 31.89
CA ARG A 4 -38.17 -43.57 31.02
C ARG A 4 -37.78 -42.36 31.87
N LEU A 5 -36.62 -42.45 32.50
CA LEU A 5 -36.01 -41.33 33.21
C LEU A 5 -35.67 -40.26 32.17
N SER A 6 -36.46 -39.20 32.18
CA SER A 6 -36.44 -38.09 31.25
C SER A 6 -35.08 -37.40 31.28
N ILE A 7 -34.46 -37.31 30.10
CA ILE A 7 -33.14 -36.75 29.81
C ILE A 7 -33.01 -35.21 29.89
N PRO A 8 -34.06 -34.35 30.02
CA PRO A 8 -33.81 -32.91 29.90
C PRO A 8 -33.18 -32.28 31.14
N LEU A 9 -33.14 -32.97 32.29
CA LEU A 9 -32.63 -32.37 33.53
C LEU A 9 -31.09 -32.31 33.63
N LEU A 10 -30.38 -33.09 32.82
CA LEU A 10 -28.90 -33.07 32.77
C LEU A 10 -28.35 -31.96 31.85
N ALA A 11 -29.19 -31.40 30.96
CA ALA A 11 -28.76 -30.37 30.01
C ALA A 11 -28.69 -28.96 30.63
N SER A 12 -29.44 -28.69 31.71
CA SER A 12 -29.45 -27.36 32.33
C SER A 12 -28.29 -27.10 33.29
N LEU A 13 -27.53 -28.12 33.72
CA LEU A 13 -26.42 -27.93 34.66
C LEU A 13 -25.08 -27.56 33.98
N LEU A 14 -24.97 -27.67 32.65
CA LEU A 14 -23.75 -27.31 31.92
C LEU A 14 -23.64 -25.81 31.55
N LEU A 15 -24.69 -25.00 31.77
CA LEU A 15 -24.70 -23.60 31.33
C LEU A 15 -24.26 -22.57 32.39
N ALA A 16 -23.82 -23.02 33.58
CA ALA A 16 -23.44 -22.13 34.69
C ALA A 16 -21.96 -22.27 35.10
N ALA A 17 -21.08 -22.68 34.19
CA ALA A 17 -19.64 -22.56 34.41
C ALA A 17 -19.21 -21.13 34.05
N PRO A 18 -18.79 -20.28 35.00
CA PRO A 18 -18.02 -19.10 34.65
C PRO A 18 -16.71 -19.62 34.04
N PHE A 19 -16.53 -19.42 32.74
CA PHE A 19 -15.21 -19.49 32.14
C PHE A 19 -14.39 -18.36 32.76
N SER A 20 -13.84 -18.62 33.95
CA SER A 20 -12.72 -17.87 34.51
C SER A 20 -11.54 -18.13 33.57
N HIS A 21 -11.50 -17.37 32.46
CA HIS A 21 -10.26 -17.14 31.77
C HIS A 21 -9.37 -16.44 32.80
N ALA A 22 -8.48 -17.20 33.42
CA ALA A 22 -7.26 -16.64 33.95
C ALA A 22 -6.52 -16.08 32.73
N ALA A 23 -6.87 -14.83 32.39
CA ALA A 23 -6.00 -14.00 31.61
C ALA A 23 -4.72 -13.93 32.43
N GLU A 24 -3.71 -14.71 32.01
CA GLU A 24 -2.33 -14.50 32.40
C GLU A 24 -2.11 -13.00 32.24
N GLN A 25 -2.11 -12.28 33.36
CA GLN A 25 -1.79 -10.87 33.37
C GLN A 25 -0.33 -10.82 32.94
N LYS A 26 -0.12 -10.69 31.64
CA LYS A 26 1.16 -10.36 31.04
C LYS A 26 1.52 -9.02 31.65
N LYS A 27 2.28 -9.09 32.75
CA LYS A 27 2.77 -7.94 33.50
C LYS A 27 3.17 -6.89 32.46
N PRO A 28 2.54 -5.70 32.44
CA PRO A 28 2.88 -4.69 31.47
C PRO A 28 4.38 -4.53 31.53
N ARG A 29 5.07 -4.89 30.44
CA ARG A 29 6.49 -4.58 30.32
C ARG A 29 6.55 -3.07 30.48
N PRO A 30 7.36 -2.50 31.38
CA PRO A 30 7.41 -1.07 31.57
C PRO A 30 7.60 -0.44 30.19
N VAL A 31 6.58 0.29 29.71
CA VAL A 31 6.73 1.12 28.52
C VAL A 31 7.83 2.11 28.86
N PRO A 32 8.95 2.13 28.14
CA PRO A 32 10.01 3.07 28.44
C PRO A 32 9.42 4.48 28.34
N SER A 33 9.52 5.25 29.42
CA SER A 33 9.08 6.64 29.42
C SER A 33 9.98 7.43 28.47
N CYS A 34 9.46 7.75 27.29
CA CYS A 34 10.20 8.47 26.27
C CYS A 34 10.39 9.93 26.71
N ILE A 35 11.58 10.23 27.23
CA ILE A 35 11.96 11.58 27.66
C ILE A 35 13.07 12.11 26.76
N GLY A 36 12.90 13.35 26.27
CA GLY A 36 13.92 14.06 25.49
C GLY A 36 14.85 14.87 26.39
N ALA A 37 16.12 14.95 26.00
CA ALA A 37 17.11 15.81 26.64
C ALA A 37 17.24 17.14 25.87
N GLU A 38 17.54 18.21 26.60
CA GLU A 38 17.74 19.54 26.04
C GLU A 38 19.18 19.98 26.29
N VAL A 39 19.83 20.48 25.24
CA VAL A 39 21.18 21.08 25.34
C VAL A 39 21.15 22.40 24.59
N ASN A 40 21.46 23.50 25.28
CA ASN A 40 21.45 24.86 24.72
C ASN A 40 20.12 25.29 24.08
N GLY A 41 18.98 24.93 24.67
CA GLY A 41 17.66 25.34 24.16
C GLY A 41 17.12 24.51 22.99
N TYR A 42 17.86 23.50 22.53
CA TYR A 42 17.40 22.58 21.49
C TYR A 42 17.08 21.22 22.10
N ARG A 43 15.81 20.81 21.95
CA ARG A 43 15.31 19.53 22.43
C ARG A 43 15.44 18.49 21.32
N SER A 44 16.28 17.48 21.52
CA SER A 44 16.28 16.32 20.62
C SER A 44 15.20 15.34 21.07
N MET A 45 14.38 14.89 20.13
CA MET A 45 13.51 13.74 20.39
C MET A 45 14.39 12.51 20.60
N SER A 46 14.12 11.71 21.63
CA SER A 46 14.92 10.52 21.92
C SER A 46 14.81 9.53 20.75
N TYR A 47 15.90 9.38 19.99
CA TYR A 47 15.94 8.50 18.82
C TYR A 47 15.63 7.04 19.17
N ASP A 48 15.96 6.59 20.39
CA ASP A 48 15.63 5.23 20.87
C ASP A 48 14.13 4.98 20.96
N CYS A 49 13.36 5.96 21.46
CA CYS A 49 11.91 5.85 21.50
C CYS A 49 11.31 5.90 20.10
N LEU A 50 11.84 6.77 19.23
CA LEU A 50 11.38 6.88 17.85
C LEU A 50 11.59 5.56 17.09
N GLY A 51 12.75 4.92 17.27
CA GLY A 51 13.04 3.62 16.70
C GLY A 51 12.10 2.52 17.20
N GLN A 52 11.72 2.55 18.48
CA GLN A 52 10.74 1.62 19.04
C GLN A 52 9.32 1.87 18.51
N GLN A 53 8.92 3.14 18.32
CA GLN A 53 7.62 3.49 17.76
C GLN A 53 7.50 3.13 16.27
N MET A 54 8.61 3.19 15.53
CA MET A 54 8.67 2.75 14.13
C MET A 54 8.87 1.24 13.99
N SER A 55 9.13 0.53 15.08
CA SER A 55 9.33 -0.92 15.04
C SER A 55 8.02 -1.60 14.63
N PRO A 56 8.04 -2.48 13.62
CA PRO A 56 6.84 -3.21 13.22
C PRO A 56 6.38 -4.08 14.40
N ASN A 57 5.09 -3.99 14.74
CA ASN A 57 4.49 -4.80 15.79
C ASN A 57 4.62 -6.28 15.41
N THR A 58 5.58 -6.99 16.02
CA THR A 58 5.98 -8.33 15.60
C THR A 58 4.98 -9.37 16.05
N THR A 59 4.08 -9.73 15.14
CA THR A 59 3.83 -11.14 14.87
C THR A 59 4.04 -11.34 13.37
N PRO A 60 5.19 -11.90 12.93
CA PRO A 60 5.39 -12.20 11.53
C PRO A 60 4.58 -13.46 11.19
N ASN A 61 3.25 -13.32 11.12
CA ASN A 61 2.43 -14.23 10.33
C ASN A 61 2.39 -13.70 8.89
N ARG A 62 3.57 -13.54 8.28
CA ARG A 62 3.64 -13.30 6.84
C ARG A 62 3.71 -14.66 6.17
N PRO A 63 2.68 -15.07 5.41
CA PRO A 63 2.79 -16.26 4.58
C PRO A 63 4.01 -16.13 3.66
N ASN A 64 4.66 -17.27 3.38
CA ASN A 64 5.90 -17.39 2.59
C ASN A 64 5.93 -16.35 1.45
N PRO A 65 6.93 -15.44 1.38
CA PRO A 65 6.97 -14.39 0.35
C PRO A 65 6.95 -14.95 -1.08
N ALA A 66 7.42 -16.17 -1.31
CA ALA A 66 7.32 -16.85 -2.61
C ALA A 66 5.86 -17.12 -3.06
N MET A 67 4.92 -17.26 -2.12
CA MET A 67 3.49 -17.42 -2.39
C MET A 67 2.78 -16.07 -2.53
N SER A 68 3.30 -15.02 -1.89
CA SER A 68 2.69 -13.68 -1.93
C SER A 68 2.70 -13.03 -3.31
N SER A 69 3.68 -13.38 -4.16
CA SER A 69 3.76 -12.89 -5.55
C SER A 69 2.71 -13.52 -6.47
N GLN A 70 2.21 -14.72 -6.15
CA GLN A 70 1.17 -15.38 -6.94
C GLN A 70 -0.18 -14.67 -6.81
N ASP A 71 -0.43 -14.05 -5.66
CA ASP A 71 -1.63 -13.26 -5.44
C ASP A 71 -1.65 -11.99 -6.30
N VAL A 72 -0.49 -11.43 -6.65
CA VAL A 72 -0.39 -10.25 -7.53
C VAL A 72 -0.91 -10.58 -8.92
N THR A 73 -0.66 -11.78 -9.44
CA THR A 73 -1.17 -12.23 -10.75
C THR A 73 -2.69 -12.33 -10.80
N ARG A 74 -3.33 -12.56 -9.65
CA ARG A 74 -4.80 -12.60 -9.54
C ARG A 74 -5.44 -11.23 -9.36
N ARG A 75 -4.65 -10.19 -9.06
CA ARG A 75 -5.18 -8.85 -8.88
C ARG A 75 -5.58 -8.27 -10.24
N PRO A 76 -6.72 -7.57 -10.30
CA PRO A 76 -7.06 -6.75 -11.45
C PRO A 76 -5.90 -5.77 -11.78
N PRO A 77 -5.61 -5.49 -13.06
CA PRO A 77 -4.45 -4.70 -13.46
C PRO A 77 -4.42 -3.30 -12.82
N ASN A 78 -5.59 -2.68 -12.64
CA ASN A 78 -5.75 -1.39 -11.97
C ASN A 78 -5.32 -1.41 -10.49
N GLN A 79 -5.41 -2.56 -9.81
CA GLN A 79 -4.96 -2.73 -8.42
C GLN A 79 -3.46 -3.08 -8.32
N ALA A 80 -2.87 -3.54 -9.42
CA ALA A 80 -1.43 -3.83 -9.51
C ALA A 80 -0.61 -2.64 -10.04
N GLY A 81 -1.25 -1.49 -10.32
CA GLY A 81 -0.60 -0.34 -10.96
C GLY A 81 -0.25 -0.59 -12.43
N LEU A 82 -0.82 -1.62 -13.04
CA LEU A 82 -0.62 -2.00 -14.44
C LEU A 82 -1.68 -1.35 -15.33
N VAL A 83 -1.32 -1.14 -16.60
CA VAL A 83 -2.23 -0.56 -17.60
C VAL A 83 -3.34 -1.56 -17.93
N THR A 84 -4.60 -1.11 -17.87
CA THR A 84 -5.74 -1.96 -18.27
C THR A 84 -5.90 -1.96 -19.81
N PRO A 85 -6.49 -3.01 -20.41
CA PRO A 85 -6.79 -3.02 -21.84
C PRO A 85 -7.63 -1.83 -22.31
N ALA A 86 -8.61 -1.41 -21.51
CA ALA A 86 -9.43 -0.23 -21.80
C ALA A 86 -8.61 1.07 -21.81
N THR A 87 -7.64 1.20 -20.89
CA THR A 87 -6.71 2.34 -20.88
C THR A 87 -5.86 2.37 -22.15
N THR A 88 -5.35 1.22 -22.59
CA THR A 88 -4.57 1.12 -23.83
C THR A 88 -5.44 1.46 -25.05
N ALA A 89 -6.68 0.96 -25.10
CA ALA A 89 -7.63 1.29 -26.17
C ALA A 89 -7.89 2.80 -26.25
N ASN A 90 -8.08 3.47 -25.11
CA ASN A 90 -8.27 4.93 -25.07
C ASN A 90 -7.04 5.71 -25.57
N ARG A 91 -5.83 5.28 -25.22
CA ARG A 91 -4.59 5.93 -25.67
C ARG A 91 -4.34 5.72 -27.16
N MET A 92 -4.64 4.53 -27.68
CA MET A 92 -4.37 4.17 -29.07
C MET A 92 -5.48 4.63 -30.02
N GLY A 93 -6.72 4.75 -29.53
CA GLY A 93 -7.90 5.04 -30.34
C GLY A 93 -8.16 3.93 -31.36
N GLY A 94 -8.58 4.30 -32.57
CA GLY A 94 -8.83 3.35 -33.66
C GLY A 94 -7.60 2.54 -34.12
N ASN A 95 -6.40 2.91 -33.67
CA ASN A 95 -5.17 2.19 -33.99
C ASN A 95 -4.88 1.02 -33.04
N PHE A 96 -5.72 0.80 -32.02
CA PHE A 96 -5.54 -0.31 -31.10
C PHE A 96 -5.62 -1.66 -31.84
N GLY A 97 -4.55 -2.46 -31.76
CA GLY A 97 -4.43 -3.75 -32.45
C GLY A 97 -3.93 -3.67 -33.90
N ASN A 98 -3.85 -2.47 -34.49
CA ASN A 98 -3.43 -2.27 -35.89
C ASN A 98 -2.06 -1.60 -36.04
N SER A 99 -1.62 -0.83 -35.03
CA SER A 99 -0.36 -0.08 -35.08
C SER A 99 0.27 0.01 -33.69
N ALA A 100 1.59 0.21 -33.66
CA ALA A 100 2.35 0.53 -32.44
C ALA A 100 2.21 2.00 -32.02
N PHE A 101 1.67 2.86 -32.90
CA PHE A 101 1.54 4.29 -32.65
C PHE A 101 0.07 4.71 -32.41
N PRO A 102 -0.19 5.61 -31.43
CA PRO A 102 -1.51 6.18 -31.21
C PRO A 102 -2.10 6.86 -32.43
N GLN A 103 -3.43 6.93 -32.49
CA GLN A 103 -4.12 7.72 -33.51
C GLN A 103 -3.77 9.20 -33.38
N ARG A 104 -3.03 9.72 -34.35
CA ARG A 104 -2.76 11.16 -34.45
C ARG A 104 -3.90 11.78 -35.25
N PRO A 105 -4.60 12.80 -34.71
CA PRO A 105 -5.52 13.59 -35.51
C PRO A 105 -4.79 14.16 -36.73
N PRO A 106 -5.44 14.25 -37.90
CA PRO A 106 -4.85 14.90 -39.05
C PRO A 106 -4.44 16.32 -38.66
N ALA A 107 -3.28 16.76 -39.14
CA ALA A 107 -2.91 18.16 -39.02
C ALA A 107 -4.03 18.97 -39.68
N MET A 108 -4.67 19.86 -38.92
CA MET A 108 -5.63 20.82 -39.46
C MET A 108 -4.93 21.53 -40.62
N GLN A 109 -5.37 21.28 -41.86
CA GLN A 109 -4.75 21.81 -43.09
C GLN A 109 -4.88 23.34 -43.24
N GLY A 110 -5.34 24.05 -42.20
CA GLY A 110 -5.51 25.52 -42.16
C GLY A 110 -4.60 26.26 -41.16
N GLY A 111 -3.58 25.61 -40.59
CA GLY A 111 -2.58 26.31 -39.76
C GLY A 111 -1.51 26.96 -40.64
N MET A 112 -1.40 28.28 -40.57
CA MET A 112 -0.40 29.17 -41.19
C MET A 112 0.98 28.50 -41.49
N PRO A 113 1.67 28.86 -42.59
CA PRO A 113 2.97 28.29 -42.90
C PRO A 113 3.90 28.50 -41.71
N ALA A 114 4.55 27.42 -41.27
CA ALA A 114 5.58 27.45 -40.25
C ALA A 114 6.66 28.44 -40.68
N GLY A 115 6.57 29.68 -40.18
CA GLY A 115 7.63 30.64 -40.28
C GLY A 115 8.88 30.00 -39.68
N VAL A 116 9.86 29.75 -40.55
CA VAL A 116 11.21 29.32 -40.18
C VAL A 116 11.70 30.31 -39.12
N ARG A 117 11.70 29.90 -37.86
CA ARG A 117 12.39 30.64 -36.80
C ARG A 117 13.87 30.35 -36.97
N THR A 118 14.54 31.14 -37.80
CA THR A 118 16.00 31.19 -37.81
C THR A 118 16.45 31.61 -36.39
N PRO A 119 17.28 30.81 -35.71
CA PRO A 119 17.83 31.23 -34.43
C PRO A 119 18.70 32.49 -34.62
N PRO A 120 18.67 33.45 -33.68
CA PRO A 120 19.57 34.59 -33.75
C PRO A 120 21.03 34.12 -33.70
N PRO A 121 21.97 34.78 -34.39
CA PRO A 121 23.38 34.43 -34.33
C PRO A 121 23.89 34.56 -32.90
N VAL A 122 24.55 33.50 -32.41
CA VAL A 122 25.21 33.51 -31.09
C VAL A 122 26.43 34.44 -31.17
N PRO A 123 26.56 35.45 -30.30
CA PRO A 123 27.76 36.27 -30.27
C PRO A 123 28.94 35.40 -29.78
N THR A 124 29.94 35.22 -30.62
CA THR A 124 31.22 34.62 -30.25
C THR A 124 32.00 35.60 -29.37
N ALA A 125 32.32 35.20 -28.15
CA ALA A 125 33.20 35.95 -27.26
C ALA A 125 34.62 36.01 -27.85
N PRO A 126 35.34 37.14 -27.73
CA PRO A 126 36.73 37.22 -28.18
C PRO A 126 37.63 36.35 -27.29
N ALA A 127 38.50 35.58 -27.94
CA ALA A 127 39.57 34.83 -27.27
C ALA A 127 40.52 35.81 -26.55
N ARG A 128 40.84 35.46 -25.31
CA ARG A 128 41.71 36.24 -24.42
C ARG A 128 43.17 35.94 -24.66
#